data_AF-A0A2D6LRT4-F1
#
_entry.id   AF-A0A2D6LRT4-F1
#
_cell.length_a   1.000
_cell.length_b   1.000
_cell.length_c   1.000
_cell.angle_alpha   90.00
_cell.angle_beta   90.00
_cell.angle_gamma   90.00
#
_symmetry.space_group_name_H-M   'P 1'
#
loop_
_entity.id
_entity.type
_entity.pdbx_description
1 polymer ?
#
loop_
_entity_poly.entity_id
_entity_poly.type
_entity_poly.pdbx_seq_one_letter_code
_entity_poly.pdbx_strand_id
1 'polypeptide(L)'
;MFGLPLELITMLGSTVLGGVMSIWGQSMKMKQEQNKMLMERANANAGFVAEARNAGKNDKHFAWTRRLIALSAVFAIIVLPKLVAVFYPEVGVYVGYTEIQVGFLDFIFGPGQEVVKWQYAEGFVITPLDTHIVSAIVGLYFGAGFTK
;
A
#
# COMPACT_ATOMS: atom_id res chain seq x y z
N MET A 1 25.14 72.59 -9.11
CA MET A 1 25.30 71.66 -7.97
C MET A 1 23.94 71.05 -7.66
N PHE A 2 23.58 69.96 -8.36
CA PHE A 2 22.42 69.12 -8.00
C PHE A 2 22.90 68.06 -7.01
N GLY A 3 23.17 68.49 -5.79
CA GLY A 3 23.66 67.61 -4.72
C GLY A 3 22.55 67.35 -3.73
N LEU A 4 21.67 66.39 -4.01
CA LEU A 4 20.91 65.78 -2.92
C LEU A 4 21.94 65.24 -1.91
N PRO A 5 21.83 65.61 -0.62
CA PRO A 5 22.85 65.27 0.37
C PRO A 5 23.01 63.75 0.45
N LEU A 6 24.22 63.27 0.18
CA LEU A 6 24.58 61.84 0.19
C LEU A 6 24.23 61.16 1.53
N GLU A 7 24.20 61.91 2.63
CA GLU A 7 23.77 61.45 3.96
C GLU A 7 22.28 61.06 4.00
N LEU A 8 21.41 61.75 3.27
CA LEU A 8 19.98 61.40 3.23
C LEU A 8 19.74 60.16 2.39
N ILE A 9 20.49 60.01 1.30
CA ILE A 9 20.46 58.83 0.41
C ILE A 9 21.00 57.60 1.14
N THR A 10 22.07 57.74 1.93
CA THR A 10 22.63 56.64 2.71
C THR A 10 21.76 56.26 3.91
N MET A 11 21.10 57.21 4.59
CA MET A 11 20.09 56.89 5.59
C MET A 11 18.88 56.15 4.99
N LEU A 12 18.32 56.65 3.88
CA LEU A 12 17.22 55.98 3.19
C LEU A 12 17.63 54.58 2.71
N GLY A 13 18.83 54.45 2.13
CA GLY A 13 19.41 53.18 1.72
C GLY A 13 19.55 52.19 2.89
N SER A 14 20.02 52.65 4.05
CA SER A 14 20.16 51.83 5.26
C SER A 14 18.82 51.36 5.83
N THR A 15 17.78 52.21 5.74
CA THR A 15 16.43 51.91 6.23
C THR A 15 15.73 50.89 5.32
N VAL A 16 15.91 51.03 4.00
CA VAL A 16 15.38 50.08 3.00
C VAL A 16 16.10 48.73 3.12
N LEU A 17 17.44 48.73 3.24
CA LEU A 17 18.22 47.50 3.45
C LEU A 17 17.88 46.82 4.79
N GLY A 18 17.71 47.59 5.87
CA GLY A 18 17.24 47.07 7.16
C GLY A 18 15.84 46.47 7.06
N GLY A 19 14.94 47.12 6.32
CA GLY A 19 13.60 46.61 6.00
C GLY A 19 13.66 45.28 5.23
N VAL A 20 14.44 45.19 4.16
CA VAL A 20 14.61 43.96 3.35
C VAL A 20 15.22 42.83 4.18
N MET A 21 16.25 43.11 4.97
CA MET A 21 16.86 42.11 5.86
C MET A 21 15.90 41.65 6.94
N SER A 22 15.04 42.52 7.47
CA SER A 22 14.01 42.15 8.44
C SER A 22 12.95 41.22 7.82
N ILE A 23 12.48 41.50 6.60
CA ILE A 23 11.54 40.64 5.87
C ILE A 23 12.19 39.30 5.55
N TRP A 24 13.47 39.31 5.17
CA TRP A 24 14.19 38.07 4.84
C TRP A 24 14.42 37.21 6.09
N GLY A 25 14.79 37.82 7.22
CA GLY A 25 14.91 37.15 8.51
C GLY A 25 13.57 36.57 9.00
N GLN A 26 12.48 37.33 8.87
CA GLN A 26 11.12 36.84 9.15
C GLN A 26 10.73 35.69 8.22
N SER A 27 11.03 35.78 6.92
CA SER A 27 10.74 34.72 5.94
C SER A 27 11.50 33.42 6.25
N MET A 28 12.74 33.52 6.71
CA MET A 28 13.56 32.37 7.08
C MET A 28 13.06 31.73 8.38
N LYS A 29 12.64 32.56 9.35
CA LYS A 29 12.02 32.10 10.59
C LYS A 29 10.67 31.40 10.32
N MET A 30 9.83 31.95 9.44
CA MET A 30 8.58 31.30 9.04
C MET A 30 8.81 29.97 8.32
N LYS A 31 9.83 29.86 7.46
CA LYS A 31 10.20 28.57 6.83
C LYS A 31 10.65 27.54 7.86
N GLN A 32 11.43 27.94 8.87
CA GLN A 32 11.83 27.05 9.96
C GLN A 32 10.62 26.58 10.79
N GLU A 33 9.72 27.49 11.12
CA GLU A 33 8.50 27.19 11.87
C GLU A 33 7.55 26.28 11.07
N GLN A 34 7.41 26.51 9.76
CA GLN A 34 6.67 25.64 8.86
C GLN A 34 7.26 24.23 8.81
N ASN A 35 8.59 24.11 8.69
CA ASN A 35 9.27 22.81 8.71
C ASN A 35 9.09 22.09 10.05
N LYS A 36 9.12 22.83 11.16
CA LYS A 36 8.86 22.28 12.50
C LYS A 36 7.43 21.76 12.62
N MET A 37 6.43 22.53 12.16
CA MET A 37 5.04 22.08 12.13
C MET A 37 4.83 20.85 11.21
N LEU A 38 5.54 20.78 10.09
CA LEU A 38 5.51 19.61 9.21
C LEU A 38 6.10 18.37 9.91
N MET A 39 7.22 18.53 10.64
CA MET A 39 7.81 17.45 11.44
C MET A 39 6.90 17.04 12.60
N GLU A 40 6.25 17.99 13.28
CA GLU A 40 5.28 17.69 14.34
C GLU A 40 4.08 16.92 13.80
N ARG A 41 3.56 17.28 12.63
CA ARG A 41 2.52 16.51 11.93
C ARG A 41 2.98 15.10 11.57
N ALA A 42 4.20 14.97 11.05
CA ALA A 42 4.77 13.66 10.74
C ALA A 42 4.95 12.80 12.00
N ASN A 43 5.41 13.39 13.11
CA ASN A 43 5.56 12.71 14.39
C ASN A 43 4.20 12.32 15.00
N ALA A 44 3.17 13.16 14.89
CA ALA A 44 1.82 12.82 15.32
C ALA A 44 1.27 11.63 14.53
N ASN A 45 1.40 11.66 13.19
CA ASN A 45 1.01 10.54 12.33
C ASN A 45 1.76 9.25 12.66
N ALA A 46 3.07 9.34 12.87
CA ALA A 46 3.88 8.20 13.31
C ALA A 46 3.42 7.66 14.67
N GLY A 47 3.04 8.55 15.60
CA GLY A 47 2.44 8.21 16.90
C GLY A 47 1.14 7.42 16.75
N PHE A 48 0.20 7.92 15.94
CA PHE A 48 -1.09 7.22 15.68
C PHE A 48 -0.90 5.85 15.04
N VAL A 49 0.02 5.73 14.07
CA VAL A 49 0.33 4.46 13.42
C VAL A 49 1.02 3.49 14.38
N ALA A 50 1.94 3.99 15.21
CA ALA A 50 2.60 3.19 16.24
C ALA A 50 1.62 2.72 17.32
N GLU A 51 0.70 3.57 17.76
CA GLU A 51 -0.33 3.25 18.74
C GLU A 51 -1.32 2.22 18.20
N ALA A 52 -1.79 2.37 16.95
CA ALA A 52 -2.61 1.36 16.28
C ALA A 52 -1.88 0.00 16.17
N ARG A 53 -0.58 0.03 15.88
CA ARG A 53 0.26 -1.19 15.85
C ARG A 53 0.43 -1.80 17.24
N ASN A 54 0.59 -0.98 18.27
CA ASN A 54 0.82 -1.43 19.65
C ASN A 54 -0.46 -1.94 20.32
N ALA A 55 -1.62 -1.33 20.05
CA ALA A 55 -2.92 -1.83 20.47
C ALA A 55 -3.14 -3.27 19.98
N GLY A 56 -2.81 -3.55 18.71
CA GLY A 56 -2.86 -4.91 18.16
C GLY A 56 -1.76 -5.88 18.65
N LYS A 57 -0.65 -5.39 19.22
CA LYS A 57 0.45 -6.21 19.78
C LYS A 57 0.17 -6.66 21.22
N ASN A 58 -0.50 -5.83 22.02
CA ASN A 58 -0.68 -6.07 23.46
C ASN A 58 -1.87 -7.00 23.78
N ASP A 59 -2.85 -7.11 22.88
CA ASP A 59 -3.94 -8.08 23.02
C ASP A 59 -3.54 -9.46 22.50
N LYS A 60 -3.14 -10.33 23.44
CA LYS A 60 -2.83 -11.75 23.18
C LYS A 60 -3.98 -12.47 22.48
N HIS A 61 -5.22 -12.12 22.80
CA HIS A 61 -6.42 -12.67 22.17
C HIS A 61 -6.55 -12.24 20.70
N PHE A 62 -6.30 -10.97 20.39
CA PHE A 62 -6.39 -10.46 19.02
C PHE A 62 -5.34 -11.08 18.10
N ALA A 63 -4.10 -11.21 18.59
CA ALA A 63 -3.02 -11.88 17.84
C ALA A 63 -3.30 -13.37 17.58
N TRP A 64 -3.97 -14.05 18.52
CA TRP A 64 -4.37 -15.46 18.36
C TRP A 64 -5.53 -15.63 17.39
N THR A 65 -6.57 -14.79 17.46
CA THR A 65 -7.70 -14.80 16.52
C THR A 65 -7.24 -14.63 15.08
N ARG A 66 -6.30 -13.70 14.82
CA ARG A 66 -5.74 -13.50 13.47
C ARG A 66 -5.00 -14.72 12.93
N ARG A 67 -4.27 -15.44 13.81
CA ARG A 67 -3.58 -16.69 13.43
C ARG A 67 -4.57 -17.81 13.12
N LEU A 68 -5.65 -17.89 13.90
CA LEU A 68 -6.67 -18.93 13.72
C LEU A 68 -7.41 -18.75 12.39
N ILE A 69 -7.79 -17.51 12.03
CA ILE A 69 -8.42 -17.20 10.75
C ILE A 69 -7.49 -17.52 9.57
N ALA A 70 -6.21 -17.16 9.68
CA ALA A 70 -5.24 -17.47 8.62
C ALA A 70 -5.02 -18.98 8.47
N LEU A 71 -4.86 -19.72 9.57
CA LEU A 71 -4.68 -21.17 9.55
C LEU A 71 -5.93 -21.89 9.05
N SER A 72 -7.14 -21.46 9.44
CA SER A 72 -8.38 -22.05 8.97
C SER A 72 -8.60 -21.83 7.48
N ALA A 73 -8.27 -20.63 6.97
CA ALA A 73 -8.38 -20.32 5.54
C ALA A 73 -7.39 -21.16 4.71
N VAL A 74 -6.13 -21.25 5.14
CA VAL A 74 -5.11 -22.08 4.46
C VAL A 74 -5.50 -23.56 4.49
N PHE A 75 -6.02 -24.04 5.63
CA PHE A 75 -6.50 -25.41 5.75
C PHE A 75 -7.66 -25.69 4.79
N ALA A 76 -8.66 -24.80 4.74
CA ALA A 76 -9.83 -24.98 3.89
C ALA A 76 -9.51 -24.90 2.38
N ILE A 77 -8.58 -24.04 1.98
CA ILE A 77 -8.29 -23.82 0.55
C ILE A 77 -7.22 -24.78 0.02
N ILE A 78 -6.22 -25.15 0.83
CA ILE A 78 -5.10 -25.98 0.37
C ILE A 78 -5.21 -27.43 0.86
N VAL A 79 -5.48 -27.63 2.15
CA VAL A 79 -5.38 -28.96 2.78
C VAL A 79 -6.64 -29.76 2.50
N LEU A 80 -7.81 -29.16 2.63
CA LEU A 80 -9.10 -29.82 2.42
C LEU A 80 -9.25 -30.42 1.01
N PRO A 81 -9.00 -29.70 -0.11
CA PRO A 81 -9.02 -30.31 -1.45
C PRO A 81 -8.08 -31.52 -1.59
N LYS A 82 -6.88 -31.45 -1.00
CA LYS A 82 -5.92 -32.56 -1.04
C LYS A 82 -6.41 -33.75 -0.24
N LEU A 83 -7.02 -33.53 0.92
CA LEU A 83 -7.61 -34.60 1.72
C LEU A 83 -8.80 -35.24 0.99
N VAL A 84 -9.67 -34.44 0.37
CA VAL A 84 -10.79 -34.95 -0.44
C VAL A 84 -10.27 -35.81 -1.60
N ALA A 85 -9.25 -35.36 -2.33
CA ALA A 85 -8.66 -36.15 -3.41
C ALA A 85 -8.01 -37.47 -2.94
N VAL A 86 -7.49 -37.52 -1.71
CA VAL A 86 -6.88 -38.73 -1.14
C VAL A 86 -7.91 -39.73 -0.63
N PHE A 87 -8.99 -39.26 0.02
CA PHE A 87 -10.01 -40.14 0.59
C PHE A 87 -11.13 -40.49 -0.40
N TYR A 88 -11.39 -39.63 -1.37
CA TYR A 88 -12.44 -39.80 -2.39
C TYR A 88 -11.87 -39.49 -3.79
N PRO A 89 -11.03 -40.40 -4.35
CA PRO A 89 -10.41 -40.21 -5.66
C PRO A 89 -11.43 -40.16 -6.81
N GLU A 90 -12.67 -40.60 -6.58
CA GLU A 90 -13.79 -40.52 -7.53
C GLU A 90 -14.27 -39.07 -7.75
N VAL A 91 -13.94 -38.14 -6.83
CA VAL A 91 -14.28 -36.72 -6.95
C VAL A 91 -13.13 -36.00 -7.64
N GLY A 92 -13.29 -35.67 -8.92
CA GLY A 92 -12.33 -34.89 -9.67
C GLY A 92 -12.08 -33.52 -9.01
N VAL A 93 -10.80 -33.16 -8.82
CA VAL A 93 -10.41 -31.81 -8.40
C VAL A 93 -10.00 -31.04 -9.65
N TYR A 94 -10.74 -29.96 -9.95
CA TYR A 94 -10.50 -29.13 -11.14
C TYR A 94 -9.85 -27.82 -10.71
N VAL A 95 -8.73 -27.48 -11.35
CA VAL A 95 -8.04 -26.20 -11.11
C VAL A 95 -8.32 -25.28 -12.29
N GLY A 96 -9.00 -24.16 -12.04
CA GLY A 96 -9.28 -23.18 -13.09
C GLY A 96 -8.03 -22.41 -13.47
N TYR A 97 -7.55 -22.57 -14.70
CA TYR A 97 -6.53 -21.71 -15.30
C TYR A 97 -7.14 -20.95 -16.48
N THR A 98 -6.79 -19.67 -16.59
CA THR A 98 -7.16 -18.88 -17.78
C THR A 98 -6.27 -19.31 -18.94
N GLU A 99 -6.83 -20.09 -19.87
CA GLU A 99 -6.15 -20.42 -21.12
C GLU A 99 -6.35 -19.30 -22.14
N ILE A 100 -5.24 -18.65 -22.53
CA ILE A 100 -5.22 -17.76 -23.69
C ILE A 100 -4.99 -18.63 -24.92
N GLN A 101 -6.06 -18.99 -25.62
CA GLN A 101 -5.96 -19.71 -26.90
C GLN A 101 -5.62 -18.69 -28.00
N VAL A 102 -4.33 -18.44 -28.20
CA VAL A 102 -3.83 -17.66 -29.35
C VAL A 102 -3.71 -18.58 -30.56
N GLY A 103 -4.61 -18.45 -31.54
CA GLY A 103 -4.50 -19.13 -32.82
C GLY A 103 -3.44 -18.48 -33.70
N PHE A 104 -2.78 -19.26 -34.58
CA PHE A 104 -1.81 -18.74 -35.57
C PHE A 104 -2.36 -17.59 -36.42
N LEU A 105 -3.68 -17.57 -36.67
CA LEU A 105 -4.37 -16.51 -37.41
C LEU A 105 -4.62 -15.24 -36.57
N ASP A 106 -4.71 -15.34 -35.24
CA ASP A 106 -4.91 -14.20 -34.32
C ASP A 106 -3.66 -13.32 -34.20
N PHE A 107 -2.49 -13.87 -34.52
CA PHE A 107 -1.23 -13.11 -34.61
C PHE A 107 -1.20 -12.16 -35.82
N ILE A 108 -1.94 -12.47 -36.90
CA ILE A 108 -1.89 -11.72 -38.17
C ILE A 108 -3.09 -10.76 -38.32
N PHE A 109 -4.26 -11.08 -37.77
CA PHE A 109 -5.50 -10.33 -38.00
C PHE A 109 -6.01 -9.52 -36.79
N GLY A 110 -5.18 -9.37 -35.75
CA GLY A 110 -5.56 -8.74 -34.48
C GLY A 110 -6.13 -9.77 -33.49
N PRO A 111 -6.14 -9.47 -32.18
CA PRO A 111 -6.47 -10.46 -31.16
C PRO A 111 -7.87 -11.02 -31.42
N GLY A 112 -7.91 -12.30 -31.77
CA GLY A 112 -9.13 -13.09 -31.87
C GLY A 112 -9.95 -12.90 -30.60
N GLN A 113 -11.26 -12.84 -30.77
CA GLN A 113 -12.21 -12.59 -29.68
C GLN A 113 -11.79 -13.37 -28.43
N GLU A 114 -11.55 -12.66 -27.32
CA GLU A 114 -11.37 -13.28 -26.00
C GLU A 114 -12.69 -13.97 -25.62
N VAL A 115 -12.87 -15.21 -26.07
CA VAL A 115 -14.04 -15.99 -25.72
C VAL A 115 -13.80 -16.54 -24.32
N VAL A 116 -14.33 -15.85 -23.32
CA VAL A 116 -14.44 -16.38 -21.95
C VAL A 116 -15.35 -17.61 -22.00
N LYS A 117 -14.76 -18.81 -22.08
CA LYS A 117 -15.50 -20.08 -22.05
C LYS A 117 -15.83 -20.43 -20.60
N TRP A 118 -17.09 -20.22 -20.22
CA TRP A 118 -17.63 -20.70 -18.95
C TRP A 118 -17.79 -22.22 -19.03
N GLN A 119 -16.88 -22.95 -18.40
CA GLN A 119 -16.93 -24.41 -18.27
C GLN A 119 -17.50 -24.76 -16.90
N TYR A 120 -18.50 -25.64 -16.87
CA TYR A 120 -18.98 -26.23 -15.62
C TYR A 120 -18.04 -27.37 -15.25
N ALA A 121 -17.44 -27.30 -14.07
CA ALA A 121 -16.62 -28.38 -13.53
C ALA A 121 -17.42 -29.13 -12.46
N GLU A 122 -17.54 -30.45 -12.60
CA GLU A 122 -18.20 -31.32 -11.61
C GLU A 122 -17.18 -31.86 -10.61
N GLY A 123 -17.15 -31.35 -9.38
CA GLY A 123 -16.23 -31.83 -8.34
C GLY A 123 -15.76 -30.72 -7.41
N PHE A 124 -14.64 -30.91 -6.71
CA PHE A 124 -14.07 -29.85 -5.86
C PHE A 124 -13.24 -28.90 -6.74
N VAL A 125 -13.78 -27.71 -7.01
CA VAL A 125 -13.16 -26.73 -7.92
C VAL A 125 -12.31 -25.73 -7.13
N ILE A 126 -11.04 -25.60 -7.50
CA ILE A 126 -10.17 -24.53 -7.00
C ILE A 126 -10.18 -23.41 -8.04
N THR A 127 -10.74 -22.27 -7.66
CA THR A 127 -10.86 -21.12 -8.56
C THR A 127 -9.60 -20.24 -8.49
N PRO A 128 -9.34 -19.42 -9.53
CA PRO A 128 -8.34 -18.36 -9.45
C PRO A 128 -8.58 -17.43 -8.27
N LEU A 129 -9.84 -17.14 -7.93
CA LEU A 129 -10.21 -16.30 -6.79
C LEU A 129 -9.68 -16.87 -5.47
N ASP A 130 -9.78 -18.19 -5.26
CA ASP A 130 -9.26 -18.84 -4.05
C ASP A 130 -7.73 -18.66 -3.92
N THR A 131 -7.02 -18.75 -5.04
CA THR A 131 -5.56 -18.51 -5.09
C THR A 131 -5.21 -17.05 -4.81
N HIS A 132 -5.99 -16.10 -5.32
CA HIS A 132 -5.82 -14.67 -5.04
C HIS A 132 -6.11 -14.35 -3.56
N ILE A 133 -7.16 -14.93 -2.98
CA ILE A 133 -7.50 -14.74 -1.57
C ILE A 133 -6.42 -15.33 -0.66
N VAL A 134 -5.91 -16.52 -0.97
CA VAL A 134 -4.79 -17.12 -0.23
C VAL A 134 -3.55 -16.24 -0.28
N SER A 135 -3.15 -15.77 -1.47
CA SER A 135 -1.97 -14.92 -1.60
C SER A 135 -2.13 -13.58 -0.88
N ALA A 136 -3.33 -12.99 -0.86
CA ALA A 136 -3.65 -11.79 -0.09
C ALA A 136 -3.59 -12.01 1.43
N ILE A 137 -4.14 -13.11 1.95
CA ILE A 137 -4.11 -13.44 3.39
C ILE A 137 -2.69 -13.74 3.85
N VAL A 138 -1.95 -14.54 3.07
CA VAL A 138 -0.54 -14.86 3.30
C VAL A 138 0.30 -13.57 3.27
N GLY A 139 0.12 -12.73 2.25
CA GLY A 139 0.80 -11.44 2.12
C GLY A 139 0.50 -10.47 3.27
N LEU A 140 -0.76 -10.37 3.71
CA LEU A 140 -1.15 -9.55 4.85
C LEU A 140 -0.57 -10.09 6.17
N TYR A 141 -0.54 -11.41 6.36
CA TYR A 141 -0.02 -12.03 7.59
C TYR A 141 1.50 -11.93 7.69
N PHE A 142 2.23 -12.31 6.63
CA PHE A 142 3.69 -12.21 6.60
C PHE A 142 4.14 -10.74 6.49
N GLY A 143 3.48 -9.92 5.67
CA GLY A 143 3.73 -8.48 5.53
C GLY A 143 3.53 -7.70 6.82
N ALA A 144 2.46 -7.96 7.57
CA ALA A 144 2.27 -7.37 8.91
C ALA A 144 3.24 -7.96 9.96
N GLY A 145 3.74 -9.18 9.73
CA GLY A 145 4.71 -9.87 10.58
C GLY A 145 6.11 -9.23 10.58
N PHE A 146 6.54 -8.64 9.47
CA PHE A 146 7.85 -7.97 9.33
C PHE A 146 7.94 -6.60 10.04
N THR A 147 6.83 -6.07 10.54
CA THR A 147 6.83 -4.83 11.37
C THR A 147 6.97 -5.09 12.86
N LYS A 148 7.32 -6.33 13.24
CA LYS A 148 7.73 -6.67 14.59
C LYS A 148 9.15 -6.21 14.88
#